data_AF-A0A9P3C4U8-F1
#
_entry.id   AF-A0A9P3C4U8-F1
#
_cell.length_a   1.000
_cell.length_b   1.000
_cell.length_c   1.000
_cell.angle_alpha   90.00
_cell.angle_beta   90.00
_cell.angle_gamma   90.00
#
_symmetry.space_group_name_H-M   'P 1'
#
loop_
_entity.id
_entity.type
_entity.pdbx_description
1 polymer ?
#
loop_
_entity_poly.entity_id
_entity_poly.type
_entity_poly.pdbx_seq_one_letter_code
_entity_poly.pdbx_strand_id
1 'polypeptide(L)'
;MGKLNYSARKITGLKAGQVVSKDLKKRITPGVGAKAAARDPNVELDVSGKELTDEGFAEFIDDLIACMKYRDEEHPEGSAKVTELHLQGNQLTVEALRKLSEVIKLSIADLRELDISHNNLVVCTPEEQEIWYDFLDSFKNCFLLKKLDLGNNPLGPKGIEVLARVYMQSDLDFLEADADAVVGMSGEGDHEADAIANELENLKINGGDNETIKKTSSKQSPKKSKVAQQNGSSHATCATKKLTYIELKRYACTRGLRSIPFLIISNTNLTSSCAVHLSSMLSMHRSPEQLLAFLPSGKGPILPETAEQCKGIIWLPNDGLGLNECKLLDKAELVREYKSNDDTANDELSEDDDQNAAQRKLQKKLDIEHARLAKRVCIEALKKEGVHSNDIWRVALKMMTVSRALLLNDRDRIVEAPSEEEPSSVEETDERVEEQETMEQSPEYVFDEYELFEPIDVGPFHPGAKHFEVNFPSLHQVQQVQQVQQTNGHDKDVQSRETKESTPPSQPARSGKGKSHPSSVSRSSRKREWRFGLPFAFWRQIIADAVGADGILSHQQQVRIMTYAADWNAVSYELTIKGAEDHQQIWKFLETVKCITYSSLT
;
A
#
# COMPACT_ATOMS: atom_id res chain seq x y z
N MET A 1 -31.85 -7.91 -6.85
CA MET A 1 -30.88 -7.35 -7.81
C MET A 1 -31.42 -7.47 -9.22
N GLY A 2 -31.22 -6.43 -10.04
CA GLY A 2 -31.62 -6.38 -11.44
C GLY A 2 -30.54 -6.94 -12.35
N LYS A 3 -30.47 -8.28 -12.47
CA LYS A 3 -29.44 -8.98 -13.25
C LYS A 3 -29.64 -8.83 -14.76
N LEU A 4 -28.66 -8.25 -15.44
CA LEU A 4 -28.56 -8.14 -16.90
C LEU A 4 -27.54 -9.15 -17.42
N ASN A 5 -27.98 -10.39 -17.64
CA ASN A 5 -27.11 -11.46 -18.11
C ASN A 5 -27.29 -11.72 -19.62
N TYR A 6 -26.20 -11.61 -20.36
CA TYR A 6 -26.14 -11.84 -21.81
C TYR A 6 -25.32 -13.08 -22.19
N SER A 7 -24.66 -13.76 -21.25
CA SER A 7 -23.77 -14.92 -21.48
C SER A 7 -24.43 -16.03 -22.32
N ALA A 8 -25.71 -16.34 -22.08
CA ALA A 8 -26.45 -17.37 -22.82
C ALA A 8 -26.96 -16.92 -24.20
N ARG A 9 -26.93 -15.62 -24.52
CA ARG A 9 -27.46 -15.09 -25.79
C ARG A 9 -26.42 -15.24 -26.91
N LYS A 10 -26.87 -15.69 -28.07
CA LYS A 10 -26.04 -15.77 -29.30
C LYS A 10 -25.94 -14.41 -30.00
N ILE A 11 -25.38 -13.43 -29.30
CA ILE A 11 -25.07 -12.08 -29.79
C ILE A 11 -23.59 -11.82 -29.55
N THR A 12 -22.89 -11.22 -30.51
CA THR A 12 -21.44 -10.97 -30.42
C THR A 12 -21.07 -9.60 -30.98
N GLY A 13 -19.86 -9.13 -30.62
CA GLY A 13 -19.26 -7.89 -31.09
C GLY A 13 -20.15 -6.66 -30.88
N LEU A 14 -20.17 -5.77 -31.87
CA LEU A 14 -20.95 -4.53 -31.85
C LEU A 14 -22.45 -4.76 -31.54
N LYS A 15 -23.05 -5.84 -32.06
CA LYS A 15 -24.46 -6.14 -31.82
C LYS A 15 -24.74 -6.46 -30.35
N ALA A 16 -23.79 -7.10 -29.66
CA ALA A 16 -23.93 -7.33 -28.23
C ALA A 16 -24.01 -6.00 -27.47
N GLY A 17 -23.10 -5.07 -27.77
CA GLY A 17 -23.11 -3.71 -27.23
C GLY A 17 -24.42 -2.97 -27.46
N GLN A 18 -24.93 -2.96 -28.69
CA GLN A 18 -26.21 -2.33 -29.04
C GLN A 18 -27.41 -2.91 -28.28
N VAL A 19 -27.41 -4.23 -28.02
CA VAL A 19 -28.46 -4.88 -27.25
C VAL A 19 -28.40 -4.47 -25.77
N VAL A 20 -27.20 -4.41 -25.20
CA VAL A 20 -26.98 -3.93 -23.82
C VAL A 20 -27.43 -2.47 -23.69
N SER A 21 -26.97 -1.60 -24.61
CA SER A 21 -27.38 -0.20 -24.72
C SER A 21 -28.90 -0.03 -24.72
N LYS A 22 -29.60 -0.79 -25.57
CA LYS A 22 -31.07 -0.75 -25.65
C LYS A 22 -31.75 -1.16 -24.35
N ASP A 23 -31.19 -2.09 -23.60
CA ASP A 23 -31.73 -2.53 -22.32
C ASP A 23 -31.44 -1.55 -21.18
N LEU A 24 -30.28 -0.90 -21.20
CA LEU A 24 -29.91 0.19 -20.29
C LEU A 24 -30.79 1.43 -20.50
N LYS A 25 -30.97 1.89 -21.74
CA LYS A 25 -31.84 3.03 -22.08
C LYS A 25 -33.28 2.87 -21.57
N LYS A 26 -33.79 1.63 -21.50
CA LYS A 26 -35.12 1.34 -20.91
C LYS A 26 -35.21 1.62 -19.41
N ARG A 27 -34.09 1.74 -18.70
CA ARG A 27 -34.04 2.11 -17.28
C ARG A 27 -34.21 3.62 -17.07
N ILE A 28 -33.81 4.44 -18.03
CA ILE A 28 -33.91 5.92 -17.96
C ILE A 28 -35.28 6.42 -18.49
N THR A 29 -35.98 5.66 -19.34
CA THR A 29 -37.18 6.17 -20.03
C THR A 29 -38.28 6.68 -19.08
N PRO A 30 -38.69 7.95 -19.19
CA PRO A 30 -39.66 8.56 -18.30
C PRO A 30 -41.08 8.22 -18.73
N GLY A 31 -41.93 7.95 -17.74
CA GLY A 31 -43.36 7.93 -17.89
C GLY A 31 -43.98 7.60 -16.55
N VAL A 32 -44.86 8.46 -16.06
CA VAL A 32 -45.69 8.17 -14.88
C VAL A 32 -46.45 6.87 -15.16
N GLY A 33 -46.08 5.79 -14.46
CA GLY A 33 -46.59 4.43 -14.69
C GLY A 33 -45.75 3.51 -15.59
N ALA A 34 -44.56 3.92 -16.03
CA ALA A 34 -43.62 3.06 -16.75
C ALA A 34 -42.97 2.04 -15.80
N LYS A 35 -42.92 0.77 -16.21
CA LYS A 35 -42.27 -0.34 -15.46
C LYS A 35 -40.75 -0.14 -15.20
N ALA A 36 -40.19 1.00 -15.58
CA ALA A 36 -38.79 1.37 -15.34
C ALA A 36 -38.55 1.77 -13.87
N ALA A 37 -39.46 2.52 -13.26
CA ALA A 37 -39.45 2.92 -11.84
C ALA A 37 -39.49 1.75 -10.84
N ALA A 38 -40.02 0.60 -11.29
CA ALA A 38 -40.10 -0.62 -10.48
C ALA A 38 -38.84 -1.51 -10.59
N ARG A 39 -37.82 -1.08 -11.33
CA ARG A 39 -36.61 -1.90 -11.53
C ARG A 39 -35.67 -1.71 -10.35
N ASP A 40 -35.10 -2.82 -9.91
CA ASP A 40 -34.08 -2.79 -8.88
C ASP A 40 -32.90 -1.89 -9.31
N PRO A 41 -32.53 -0.90 -8.48
CA PRO A 41 -31.41 0.00 -8.77
C PRO A 41 -30.08 -0.75 -8.78
N ASN A 42 -29.93 -1.86 -8.04
CA ASN A 42 -28.71 -2.64 -8.05
C ASN A 42 -28.60 -3.43 -9.36
N VAL A 43 -27.53 -3.19 -10.12
CA VAL A 43 -27.27 -3.79 -11.43
C VAL A 43 -26.08 -4.71 -11.36
N GLU A 44 -26.32 -5.97 -11.71
CA GLU A 44 -25.29 -6.94 -12.07
C GLU A 44 -25.29 -7.03 -13.60
N LEU A 45 -24.19 -6.67 -14.26
CA LEU A 45 -24.06 -6.71 -15.71
C LEU A 45 -23.06 -7.79 -16.12
N ASP A 46 -23.53 -8.77 -16.90
CA ASP A 46 -22.71 -9.87 -17.41
C ASP A 46 -22.78 -9.92 -18.94
N VAL A 47 -21.68 -9.49 -19.57
CA VAL A 47 -21.46 -9.45 -21.03
C VAL A 47 -20.26 -10.34 -21.39
N SER A 48 -20.10 -11.46 -20.68
CA SER A 48 -18.95 -12.36 -20.83
C SER A 48 -19.02 -13.16 -22.13
N GLY A 49 -17.87 -13.40 -22.78
CA GLY A 49 -17.76 -14.31 -23.93
C GLY A 49 -18.54 -13.83 -25.15
N LYS A 50 -18.58 -12.51 -25.39
CA LYS A 50 -19.34 -11.90 -26.50
C LYS A 50 -18.46 -11.41 -27.63
N GLU A 51 -17.16 -11.70 -27.63
CA GLU A 51 -16.21 -11.18 -28.62
C GLU A 51 -16.28 -9.65 -28.72
N LEU A 52 -16.59 -8.98 -27.60
CA LEU A 52 -16.79 -7.55 -27.55
C LEU A 52 -15.45 -6.83 -27.79
N THR A 53 -15.39 -5.99 -28.82
CA THR A 53 -14.26 -5.06 -29.05
C THR A 53 -14.51 -3.73 -28.35
N ASP A 54 -13.53 -2.83 -28.35
CA ASP A 54 -13.66 -1.51 -27.76
C ASP A 54 -14.81 -0.69 -28.39
N GLU A 55 -15.07 -0.85 -29.69
CA GLU A 55 -16.21 -0.22 -30.37
C GLU A 55 -17.54 -0.78 -29.84
N GLY A 56 -17.62 -2.11 -29.66
CA GLY A 56 -18.80 -2.75 -29.08
C GLY A 56 -19.05 -2.34 -27.64
N PHE A 57 -17.98 -2.14 -26.86
CA PHE A 57 -18.06 -1.64 -25.50
C PHE A 57 -18.54 -0.18 -25.46
N ALA A 58 -18.02 0.66 -26.36
CA ALA A 58 -18.41 2.06 -26.49
C ALA A 58 -19.91 2.26 -26.77
N GLU A 59 -20.56 1.31 -27.46
CA GLU A 59 -22.00 1.38 -27.75
C GLU A 59 -22.88 1.48 -26.49
N PHE A 60 -22.45 0.95 -25.34
CA PHE A 60 -23.30 0.90 -24.14
C PHE A 60 -22.68 1.56 -22.90
N ILE A 61 -21.36 1.75 -22.83
CA ILE A 61 -20.73 2.23 -21.61
C ILE A 61 -21.21 3.63 -21.20
N ASP A 62 -21.40 4.52 -22.18
CA ASP A 62 -21.92 5.87 -21.91
C ASP A 62 -23.40 5.84 -21.47
N ASP A 63 -24.19 4.88 -21.98
CA ASP A 63 -25.57 4.68 -21.49
C ASP A 63 -25.59 4.15 -20.05
N LEU A 64 -24.62 3.28 -19.68
CA LEU A 64 -24.47 2.81 -18.30
C LEU A 64 -24.12 3.97 -17.37
N ILE A 65 -23.12 4.77 -17.74
CA ILE A 65 -22.73 5.98 -17.03
C ILE A 65 -23.92 6.94 -16.89
N ALA A 66 -24.69 7.14 -17.96
CA ALA A 66 -25.91 7.95 -17.93
C ALA A 66 -26.95 7.39 -16.95
N CYS A 67 -27.17 6.07 -16.90
CA CYS A 67 -28.07 5.44 -15.92
C CYS A 67 -27.59 5.71 -14.48
N MET A 68 -26.27 5.61 -14.25
CA MET A 68 -25.66 5.81 -12.94
C MET A 68 -25.68 7.27 -12.48
N LYS A 69 -25.69 8.23 -13.41
CA LYS A 69 -25.77 9.68 -13.13
C LYS A 69 -27.19 10.23 -13.13
N TYR A 70 -28.14 9.55 -13.77
CA TYR A 70 -29.53 10.00 -13.83
C TYR A 70 -30.15 10.06 -12.43
N ARG A 71 -30.84 11.15 -12.12
CA ARG A 71 -31.49 11.42 -10.82
C ARG A 71 -32.90 11.97 -11.07
N ASP A 72 -33.87 11.47 -10.33
CA ASP A 72 -35.24 12.01 -10.26
C ASP A 72 -35.85 11.77 -8.87
N GLU A 73 -37.11 12.17 -8.66
CA GLU A 73 -37.81 12.01 -7.37
C GLU A 73 -37.89 10.53 -6.92
N GLU A 74 -37.93 9.59 -7.87
CA GLU A 74 -38.00 8.15 -7.58
C GLU A 74 -36.61 7.51 -7.38
N HIS A 75 -35.55 8.16 -7.91
CA HIS A 75 -34.17 7.67 -7.92
C HIS A 75 -33.17 8.75 -7.48
N PRO A 76 -33.24 9.26 -6.23
CA PRO A 76 -32.35 10.32 -5.73
C PRO A 76 -30.88 9.89 -5.61
N GLU A 77 -30.61 8.58 -5.55
CA GLU A 77 -29.26 8.01 -5.50
C GLU A 77 -28.81 7.44 -6.85
N GLY A 78 -29.67 7.49 -7.88
CA GLY A 78 -29.39 6.99 -9.23
C GLY A 78 -30.30 5.86 -9.71
N SER A 79 -30.54 5.79 -11.02
CA SER A 79 -31.35 4.71 -11.62
C SER A 79 -30.62 3.37 -11.74
N ALA A 80 -29.29 3.38 -11.57
CA ALA A 80 -28.45 2.20 -11.58
C ALA A 80 -27.27 2.36 -10.61
N LYS A 81 -27.06 1.33 -9.78
CA LYS A 81 -25.91 1.13 -8.90
C LYS A 81 -25.22 -0.16 -9.31
N VAL A 82 -24.05 -0.07 -9.90
CA VAL A 82 -23.35 -1.25 -10.43
C VAL A 82 -22.68 -2.00 -9.28
N THR A 83 -23.17 -3.21 -9.00
CA THR A 83 -22.62 -4.06 -7.94
C THR A 83 -21.68 -5.13 -8.48
N GLU A 84 -21.94 -5.64 -9.67
CA GLU A 84 -21.06 -6.62 -10.34
C GLU A 84 -20.96 -6.28 -11.83
N LEU A 85 -19.74 -6.33 -12.37
CA LEU A 85 -19.48 -6.11 -13.78
C LEU A 85 -18.56 -7.21 -14.33
N HIS A 86 -19.13 -8.06 -15.17
CA HIS A 86 -18.47 -9.23 -15.76
C HIS A 86 -18.31 -9.01 -17.28
N LEU A 87 -17.07 -8.78 -17.70
CA LEU A 87 -16.65 -8.47 -19.08
C LEU A 87 -15.62 -9.47 -19.60
N GLN A 88 -15.49 -10.63 -18.97
CA GLN A 88 -14.46 -11.60 -19.29
C GLN A 88 -14.66 -12.31 -20.64
N GLY A 89 -13.56 -12.76 -21.25
CA GLY A 89 -13.59 -13.52 -22.50
C GLY A 89 -14.01 -12.67 -23.70
N ASN A 90 -13.61 -11.41 -23.71
CA ASN A 90 -13.87 -10.46 -24.80
C ASN A 90 -12.55 -10.05 -25.46
N GLN A 91 -12.57 -9.01 -26.30
CA GLN A 91 -11.41 -8.50 -27.03
C GLN A 91 -11.12 -7.05 -26.65
N LEU A 92 -11.38 -6.69 -25.38
CA LEU A 92 -11.17 -5.34 -24.88
C LEU A 92 -9.66 -5.05 -24.77
N THR A 93 -9.28 -3.83 -25.13
CA THR A 93 -7.93 -3.32 -24.92
C THR A 93 -7.90 -2.29 -23.79
N VAL A 94 -6.72 -1.72 -23.52
CA VAL A 94 -6.59 -0.65 -22.53
C VAL A 94 -7.46 0.57 -22.86
N GLU A 95 -7.80 0.79 -24.13
CA GLU A 95 -8.65 1.91 -24.56
C GLU A 95 -10.03 1.89 -23.89
N ALA A 96 -10.63 0.70 -23.71
CA ALA A 96 -11.89 0.54 -22.99
C ALA A 96 -11.80 0.97 -21.51
N LEU A 97 -10.61 0.91 -20.91
CA LEU A 97 -10.41 1.21 -19.50
C LEU A 97 -10.64 2.70 -19.18
N ARG A 98 -10.48 3.61 -20.15
CA ARG A 98 -10.75 5.05 -19.93
C ARG A 98 -12.18 5.30 -19.44
N LYS A 99 -13.15 4.68 -20.10
CA LYS A 99 -14.57 4.80 -19.73
C LYS A 99 -14.95 3.89 -18.56
N LEU A 100 -14.29 2.73 -18.44
CA LEU A 100 -14.49 1.85 -17.29
C LEU A 100 -14.06 2.52 -15.98
N SER A 101 -12.99 3.34 -16.01
CA SER A 101 -12.53 4.14 -14.87
C SER A 101 -13.63 5.08 -14.34
N GLU A 102 -14.45 5.64 -15.23
CA GLU A 102 -15.58 6.49 -14.84
C GLU A 102 -16.68 5.68 -14.14
N VAL A 103 -16.98 4.47 -14.63
CA VAL A 103 -17.92 3.55 -13.97
C VAL A 103 -17.44 3.18 -12.57
N ILE A 104 -16.13 2.91 -12.39
CA ILE A 104 -15.55 2.59 -11.09
C ILE A 104 -15.68 3.78 -10.13
N LYS A 105 -15.34 5.00 -10.59
CA LYS A 105 -15.49 6.24 -9.80
C LYS A 105 -16.94 6.51 -9.39
N LEU A 106 -17.91 6.12 -10.20
CA LEU A 106 -19.34 6.22 -9.88
C LEU A 106 -19.86 5.09 -8.99
N SER A 107 -19.08 4.01 -8.81
CA SER A 107 -19.47 2.80 -8.05
C SER A 107 -18.66 2.60 -6.77
N ILE A 108 -18.02 3.64 -6.24
CA ILE A 108 -17.11 3.57 -5.08
C ILE A 108 -17.71 2.86 -3.85
N ALA A 109 -19.03 3.02 -3.66
CA ALA A 109 -19.80 2.52 -2.53
C ALA A 109 -20.70 1.33 -2.88
N ASP A 110 -20.59 0.77 -4.10
CA ASP A 110 -21.52 -0.24 -4.61
C ASP A 110 -20.82 -1.45 -5.23
N LEU A 111 -19.69 -1.24 -5.93
CA LEU A 111 -19.01 -2.28 -6.69
C LEU A 111 -18.44 -3.36 -5.76
N ARG A 112 -18.80 -4.62 -6.03
CA ARG A 112 -18.39 -5.80 -5.27
C ARG A 112 -17.49 -6.73 -6.06
N GLU A 113 -17.73 -6.86 -7.37
CA GLU A 113 -16.91 -7.68 -8.26
C GLU A 113 -16.71 -6.98 -9.61
N LEU A 114 -15.47 -6.96 -10.07
CA LEU A 114 -15.10 -6.60 -11.43
C LEU A 114 -14.27 -7.73 -12.04
N ASP A 115 -14.75 -8.26 -13.16
CA ASP A 115 -14.07 -9.31 -13.91
C ASP A 115 -13.82 -8.83 -15.34
N ILE A 116 -12.55 -8.55 -15.65
CA ILE A 116 -12.08 -8.18 -16.98
C ILE A 116 -11.05 -9.19 -17.51
N SER A 117 -11.09 -10.41 -16.97
CA SER A 117 -10.18 -11.49 -17.36
C SER A 117 -10.37 -11.95 -18.80
N HIS A 118 -9.37 -12.62 -19.38
CA HIS A 118 -9.44 -13.13 -20.77
C HIS A 118 -9.80 -12.04 -21.79
N ASN A 119 -9.11 -10.91 -21.73
CA ASN A 119 -9.17 -9.83 -22.71
C ASN A 119 -7.78 -9.61 -23.33
N ASN A 120 -7.58 -8.50 -24.05
CA ASN A 120 -6.33 -8.16 -24.70
C ASN A 120 -5.71 -6.88 -24.10
N LEU A 121 -5.67 -6.81 -22.76
CA LEU A 121 -5.06 -5.68 -22.06
C LEU A 121 -3.52 -5.79 -22.14
N VAL A 122 -2.94 -5.14 -23.15
CA VAL A 122 -1.49 -4.99 -23.34
C VAL A 122 -1.07 -3.61 -22.85
N VAL A 123 -0.02 -3.52 -22.05
CA VAL A 123 0.54 -2.25 -21.57
C VAL A 123 2.00 -2.14 -22.02
N CYS A 124 2.27 -1.34 -23.06
CA CYS A 124 3.61 -1.16 -23.63
C CYS A 124 3.96 0.32 -23.83
N THR A 125 3.10 1.10 -24.49
CA THR A 125 3.40 2.50 -24.80
C THR A 125 3.20 3.43 -23.60
N PRO A 126 3.77 4.64 -23.60
CA PRO A 126 3.51 5.63 -22.55
C PRO A 126 2.03 5.96 -22.40
N GLU A 127 1.29 6.06 -23.50
CA GLU A 127 -0.15 6.34 -23.50
C GLU A 127 -0.93 5.18 -22.86
N GLU A 128 -0.60 3.93 -23.21
CA GLU A 128 -1.23 2.75 -22.60
C GLU A 128 -0.95 2.66 -21.10
N GLN A 129 0.27 3.03 -20.67
CA GLN A 129 0.64 3.09 -19.26
C GLN A 129 -0.13 4.17 -18.49
N GLU A 130 -0.40 5.32 -19.10
CA GLU A 130 -1.21 6.39 -18.51
C GLU A 130 -2.67 5.94 -18.33
N ILE A 131 -3.26 5.33 -19.36
CA ILE A 131 -4.63 4.78 -19.25
C ILE A 131 -4.71 3.71 -18.17
N TRP A 132 -3.72 2.80 -18.14
CA TRP A 132 -3.65 1.75 -17.14
C TRP A 132 -3.49 2.32 -15.73
N TYR A 133 -2.65 3.34 -15.56
CA TYR A 133 -2.51 4.06 -14.30
C TYR A 133 -3.82 4.71 -13.85
N ASP A 134 -4.50 5.45 -14.74
CA ASP A 134 -5.78 6.10 -14.44
C ASP A 134 -6.88 5.10 -14.05
N PHE A 135 -6.87 3.93 -14.70
CA PHE A 135 -7.74 2.82 -14.35
C PHE A 135 -7.47 2.31 -12.94
N LEU A 136 -6.21 2.10 -12.58
CA LEU A 136 -5.83 1.65 -11.24
C LEU A 136 -6.09 2.73 -10.17
N ASP A 137 -5.84 4.00 -10.47
CA ASP A 137 -6.14 5.14 -9.56
C ASP A 137 -7.65 5.29 -9.32
N SER A 138 -8.48 4.88 -10.28
CA SER A 138 -9.94 4.96 -10.14
C SER A 138 -10.48 4.18 -8.93
N PHE A 139 -9.74 3.18 -8.44
CA PHE A 139 -10.10 2.38 -7.28
C PHE A 139 -9.78 3.02 -5.94
N LYS A 140 -9.06 4.16 -5.87
CA LYS A 140 -8.56 4.74 -4.61
C LYS A 140 -9.61 4.96 -3.52
N ASN A 141 -10.86 5.18 -3.92
CA ASN A 141 -11.99 5.39 -3.02
C ASN A 141 -12.96 4.20 -2.97
N CYS A 142 -12.69 3.11 -3.68
CA CYS A 142 -13.54 1.92 -3.63
C CYS A 142 -13.37 1.19 -2.29
N PHE A 143 -14.48 0.91 -1.61
CA PHE A 143 -14.45 0.30 -0.28
C PHE A 143 -15.37 -0.92 -0.11
N LEU A 144 -16.09 -1.35 -1.16
CA LEU A 144 -16.92 -2.56 -1.13
C LEU A 144 -16.43 -3.70 -2.04
N LEU A 145 -15.34 -3.50 -2.77
CA LEU A 145 -14.84 -4.42 -3.79
C LEU A 145 -14.22 -5.67 -3.15
N LYS A 146 -14.79 -6.84 -3.45
CA LYS A 146 -14.36 -8.15 -2.95
C LYS A 146 -13.40 -8.85 -3.92
N LYS A 147 -13.63 -8.71 -5.22
CA LYS A 147 -12.84 -9.36 -6.27
C LYS A 147 -12.52 -8.39 -7.40
N LEU A 148 -11.25 -8.33 -7.78
CA LEU A 148 -10.79 -7.76 -9.04
C LEU A 148 -10.05 -8.84 -9.82
N ASP A 149 -10.62 -9.24 -10.96
CA ASP A 149 -10.03 -10.25 -11.83
C ASP A 149 -9.43 -9.62 -13.09
N LEU A 150 -8.10 -9.65 -13.16
CA LEU A 150 -7.28 -9.19 -14.29
C LEU A 150 -6.64 -10.36 -15.04
N GLY A 151 -6.97 -11.61 -14.68
CA GLY A 151 -6.29 -12.80 -15.16
C GLY A 151 -6.39 -12.99 -16.67
N ASN A 152 -5.45 -13.74 -17.25
CA ASN A 152 -5.42 -14.06 -18.68
C ASN A 152 -5.44 -12.82 -19.58
N ASN A 153 -4.73 -11.78 -19.17
CA ASN A 153 -4.46 -10.57 -19.95
C ASN A 153 -2.96 -10.39 -20.12
N PRO A 154 -2.43 -10.08 -21.31
CA PRO A 154 -1.00 -9.90 -21.55
C PRO A 154 -0.44 -8.56 -21.00
N LEU A 155 -0.61 -8.30 -19.69
CA LEU A 155 -0.20 -7.05 -19.03
C LEU A 155 1.30 -6.78 -19.18
N GLY A 156 2.13 -7.83 -19.05
CA GLY A 156 3.58 -7.76 -19.20
C GLY A 156 4.29 -6.93 -18.12
N PRO A 157 5.62 -6.69 -18.27
CA PRO A 157 6.42 -6.00 -17.27
C PRO A 157 5.91 -4.61 -16.91
N LYS A 158 5.50 -3.81 -17.89
CA LYS A 158 5.01 -2.43 -17.64
C LYS A 158 3.66 -2.41 -16.95
N GLY A 159 2.73 -3.29 -17.32
CA GLY A 159 1.43 -3.39 -16.64
C GLY A 159 1.59 -3.76 -15.17
N ILE A 160 2.47 -4.73 -14.87
CA ILE A 160 2.74 -5.17 -13.49
C ILE A 160 3.53 -4.13 -12.69
N GLU A 161 4.51 -3.46 -13.31
CA GLU A 161 5.26 -2.40 -12.65
C GLU A 161 4.33 -1.24 -12.23
N VAL A 162 3.47 -0.78 -13.14
CA VAL A 162 2.50 0.30 -12.84
C VAL A 162 1.49 -0.16 -11.78
N LEU A 163 1.01 -1.40 -11.85
CA LEU A 163 0.18 -1.98 -10.80
C LEU A 163 0.88 -1.95 -9.44
N ALA A 164 2.13 -2.41 -9.37
CA ALA A 164 2.90 -2.39 -8.15
C ALA A 164 3.13 -0.96 -7.65
N ARG A 165 3.41 0.00 -8.54
CA ARG A 165 3.55 1.42 -8.17
C ARG A 165 2.29 1.94 -7.48
N VAL A 166 1.14 1.85 -8.14
CA VAL A 166 -0.14 2.34 -7.60
C VAL A 166 -0.48 1.59 -6.31
N TYR A 167 -0.28 0.28 -6.28
CA TYR A 167 -0.58 -0.54 -5.11
C TYR A 167 0.28 -0.19 -3.89
N MET A 168 1.60 -0.07 -4.07
CA MET A 168 2.52 0.25 -2.96
C MET A 168 2.29 1.67 -2.43
N GLN A 169 1.94 2.61 -3.33
CA GLN A 169 1.59 3.99 -3.01
C GLN A 169 0.12 4.16 -2.62
N SER A 170 -0.67 3.09 -2.50
CA SER A 170 -2.02 3.19 -1.97
C SER A 170 -1.98 3.08 -0.44
N ASP A 171 -2.74 3.95 0.21
CA ASP A 171 -3.12 3.75 1.61
C ASP A 171 -4.16 2.63 1.72
N LEU A 172 -4.32 2.10 2.93
CA LEU A 172 -5.31 1.06 3.23
C LEU A 172 -6.26 1.54 4.31
N ASP A 173 -5.71 1.99 5.44
CA ASP A 173 -6.49 2.45 6.58
C ASP A 173 -6.64 3.97 6.55
N PHE A 174 -7.86 4.41 6.76
CA PHE A 174 -8.25 5.81 6.81
C PHE A 174 -8.97 6.10 8.11
N LEU A 175 -8.88 7.34 8.59
CA LEU A 175 -9.61 7.75 9.78
C LEU A 175 -11.10 7.85 9.47
N GLU A 176 -11.94 7.72 10.49
CA GLU A 176 -13.39 7.88 10.36
C GLU A 176 -13.79 9.24 9.77
N ALA A 177 -13.01 10.30 10.04
CA ALA A 177 -13.23 11.62 9.45
C ALA A 177 -13.03 11.62 7.92
N ASP A 178 -12.06 10.86 7.42
CA ASP A 178 -11.80 10.71 5.98
C ASP A 178 -12.84 9.80 5.30
N ALA A 179 -13.47 8.91 6.07
CA ALA A 179 -14.59 8.10 5.61
C ALA A 179 -15.84 8.95 5.39
N ASP A 180 -16.12 9.92 6.28
CA ASP A 180 -17.26 10.84 6.14
C ASP A 180 -17.18 11.64 4.83
N ALA A 181 -15.99 12.09 4.45
CA ALA A 181 -15.78 12.81 3.20
C ALA A 181 -16.18 11.95 1.97
N VAL A 182 -15.87 10.66 1.97
CA VAL A 182 -16.14 9.77 0.83
C VAL A 182 -17.57 9.27 0.82
N VAL A 183 -18.17 8.98 1.99
CA VAL A 183 -19.58 8.58 2.08
C VAL A 183 -20.49 9.79 1.82
N GLY A 184 -20.15 10.98 2.31
CA GLY A 184 -20.91 12.22 2.08
C GLY A 184 -20.93 12.69 0.62
N MET A 185 -19.90 12.34 -0.17
CA MET A 185 -19.90 12.57 -1.63
C MET A 185 -20.96 11.74 -2.37
N SER A 186 -21.54 10.71 -1.74
CA SER A 186 -22.57 9.86 -2.36
C SER A 186 -24.01 10.34 -2.14
N GLY A 187 -24.23 11.45 -1.42
CA GLY A 187 -25.57 12.02 -1.18
C GLY A 187 -25.55 13.47 -0.71
N GLU A 188 -25.64 14.42 -1.65
CA GLU A 188 -26.05 15.79 -1.32
C GLU A 188 -27.56 15.81 -1.07
N GLY A 189 -27.96 15.71 0.19
CA GLY A 189 -29.34 15.94 0.66
C GLY A 189 -29.84 14.88 1.63
N ASP A 190 -30.34 15.32 2.78
CA ASP A 190 -31.20 14.57 3.73
C ASP A 190 -30.56 13.79 4.90
N HIS A 191 -29.31 14.07 5.28
CA HIS A 191 -28.71 13.44 6.47
C HIS A 191 -29.28 13.89 7.83
N GLU A 192 -30.02 15.00 7.90
CA GLU A 192 -30.68 15.41 9.15
C GLU A 192 -31.94 14.59 9.46
N ALA A 193 -32.65 14.09 8.45
CA ALA A 193 -33.91 13.36 8.66
C ALA A 193 -33.69 11.91 9.12
N ASP A 194 -32.69 11.22 8.54
CA ASP A 194 -32.37 9.83 8.88
C ASP A 194 -31.66 9.68 10.23
N ALA A 195 -30.90 10.69 10.67
CA ALA A 195 -30.30 10.72 12.00
C ALA A 195 -31.39 10.76 13.10
N ILE A 196 -32.42 11.58 12.91
CA ILE A 196 -33.54 11.72 13.85
C ILE A 196 -34.43 10.47 13.84
N ALA A 197 -34.62 9.83 12.68
CA ALA A 197 -35.40 8.59 12.59
C ALA A 197 -34.74 7.42 13.34
N ASN A 198 -33.41 7.29 13.24
CA ASN A 198 -32.64 6.27 13.96
C ASN A 198 -32.61 6.54 15.48
N GLU A 199 -32.60 7.80 15.91
CA GLU A 199 -32.68 8.17 17.33
C GLU A 199 -34.05 7.85 17.93
N LEU A 200 -35.13 8.01 17.14
CA LEU A 200 -36.50 7.68 17.55
C LEU A 200 -36.76 6.17 17.65
N GLU A 201 -36.11 5.35 16.81
CA GLU A 201 -36.22 3.89 16.85
C GLU A 201 -35.50 3.29 18.07
N ASN A 202 -34.40 3.90 18.51
CA ASN A 202 -33.63 3.47 19.68
C ASN A 202 -34.27 3.86 21.03
N LEU A 203 -35.29 4.74 21.04
CA LEU A 203 -36.00 5.18 22.24
C LEU A 203 -37.22 4.32 22.62
N LYS A 204 -37.60 3.32 21.81
CA LYS A 204 -38.66 2.36 22.19
C LYS A 204 -38.09 1.21 23.01
N ILE A 205 -37.81 1.48 24.29
CA ILE A 205 -37.61 0.45 25.32
C ILE A 205 -38.87 0.32 26.18
N ASN A 206 -39.45 -0.88 26.11
CA ASN A 206 -40.28 -1.62 27.07
C ASN A 206 -40.83 -0.88 28.31
N GLY A 207 -42.16 -0.91 28.44
CA GLY A 207 -42.84 -0.70 29.72
C GLY A 207 -44.15 -1.49 29.80
N GLY A 208 -44.21 -2.45 30.73
CA GLY A 208 -45.41 -2.75 31.51
C GLY A 208 -46.07 -4.12 31.30
N ASP A 209 -45.78 -5.04 32.22
CA ASP A 209 -46.38 -6.36 32.44
C ASP A 209 -47.92 -6.37 32.65
N ASN A 210 -48.57 -7.50 32.32
CA ASN A 210 -49.30 -8.29 33.32
C ASN A 210 -49.72 -9.70 32.86
N GLU A 211 -49.65 -10.64 33.80
CA GLU A 211 -49.83 -12.09 33.65
C GLU A 211 -51.28 -12.58 33.43
N THR A 212 -51.38 -13.85 33.00
CA THR A 212 -52.18 -14.98 33.58
C THR A 212 -53.16 -15.79 32.70
N ILE A 213 -52.91 -17.12 32.72
CA ILE A 213 -53.84 -18.28 32.75
C ILE A 213 -54.16 -19.05 31.44
N LYS A 214 -53.42 -20.17 31.30
CA LYS A 214 -53.79 -21.59 31.03
C LYS A 214 -55.14 -21.92 30.36
N LYS A 215 -55.08 -22.80 29.34
CA LYS A 215 -55.83 -24.08 29.17
C LYS A 215 -55.36 -24.82 27.89
N THR A 216 -54.57 -25.89 28.01
CA THR A 216 -54.96 -27.32 27.90
C THR A 216 -55.67 -27.76 26.62
N SER A 217 -55.01 -28.58 25.78
CA SER A 217 -55.43 -29.99 25.56
C SER A 217 -54.48 -30.76 24.62
N SER A 218 -54.10 -31.93 25.11
CA SER A 218 -53.37 -33.07 24.53
C SER A 218 -54.01 -33.72 23.28
N LYS A 219 -53.20 -34.38 22.42
CA LYS A 219 -53.14 -35.86 22.31
C LYS A 219 -52.21 -36.38 21.19
N GLN A 220 -51.78 -37.62 21.42
CA GLN A 220 -50.73 -38.45 20.83
C GLN A 220 -50.90 -38.90 19.35
N SER A 221 -49.74 -39.09 18.70
CA SER A 221 -49.24 -40.08 17.70
C SER A 221 -50.06 -41.38 17.40
N PRO A 222 -49.78 -42.25 16.38
CA PRO A 222 -48.48 -42.49 15.67
C PRO A 222 -48.49 -43.00 14.19
N LYS A 223 -47.27 -43.04 13.60
CA LYS A 223 -46.69 -43.94 12.56
C LYS A 223 -47.34 -44.04 11.15
N LYS A 224 -46.55 -43.71 10.12
CA LYS A 224 -46.24 -44.61 8.98
C LYS A 224 -45.04 -44.11 8.15
N SER A 225 -44.06 -44.98 8.05
CA SER A 225 -42.88 -44.92 7.18
C SER A 225 -43.28 -45.01 5.70
N LYS A 226 -42.79 -44.08 4.88
CA LYS A 226 -42.66 -44.26 3.42
C LYS A 226 -41.50 -43.41 2.91
N VAL A 227 -40.56 -44.11 2.27
CA VAL A 227 -39.44 -43.57 1.49
C VAL A 227 -40.00 -42.72 0.34
N ALA A 228 -39.52 -41.49 0.18
CA ALA A 228 -39.61 -40.72 -1.06
C ALA A 228 -38.48 -39.69 -1.10
N GLN A 229 -37.65 -39.77 -2.15
CA GLN A 229 -36.77 -38.70 -2.61
C GLN A 229 -37.58 -37.41 -2.75
N GLN A 230 -37.11 -36.31 -2.16
CA GLN A 230 -37.50 -34.97 -2.61
C GLN A 230 -36.29 -34.03 -2.54
N ASN A 231 -35.99 -33.50 -3.73
CA ASN A 231 -35.19 -32.32 -3.99
C ASN A 231 -35.64 -31.17 -3.08
N GLY A 232 -34.75 -30.74 -2.18
CA GLY A 232 -34.89 -29.52 -1.40
C GLY A 232 -34.01 -28.42 -1.97
N SER A 233 -34.39 -27.89 -3.14
CA SER A 233 -33.92 -26.58 -3.60
C SER A 233 -34.31 -25.55 -2.55
N SER A 234 -33.34 -25.12 -1.75
CA SER A 234 -33.47 -23.98 -0.84
C SER A 234 -32.81 -22.79 -1.52
N HIS A 235 -33.50 -22.23 -2.52
CA HIS A 235 -33.32 -20.86 -2.95
C HIS A 235 -33.72 -19.94 -1.79
N ALA A 236 -32.80 -19.70 -0.87
CA ALA A 236 -32.88 -18.52 -0.01
C ALA A 236 -32.51 -17.32 -0.88
N THR A 237 -33.53 -16.63 -1.38
CA THR A 237 -33.40 -15.30 -1.98
C THR A 237 -32.81 -14.36 -0.94
N CYS A 238 -31.56 -13.94 -1.15
CA CYS A 238 -30.87 -12.95 -0.34
C CYS A 238 -31.57 -11.59 -0.53
N ALA A 239 -32.44 -11.22 0.41
CA ALA A 239 -32.91 -9.85 0.52
C ALA A 239 -31.71 -9.01 1.00
N THR A 240 -31.14 -8.23 0.09
CA THR A 240 -30.08 -7.26 0.38
C THR A 240 -30.61 -6.26 1.41
N LYS A 241 -30.15 -6.36 2.67
CA LYS A 241 -30.36 -5.31 3.66
C LYS A 241 -29.75 -4.01 3.11
N LYS A 242 -30.50 -2.91 3.13
CA LYS A 242 -29.96 -1.59 2.82
C LYS A 242 -28.86 -1.30 3.84
N LEU A 243 -27.64 -1.01 3.37
CA LEU A 243 -26.52 -0.68 4.26
C LEU A 243 -26.83 0.64 4.95
N THR A 244 -26.64 0.68 6.26
CA THR A 244 -26.78 1.91 7.05
C THR A 244 -25.59 2.83 6.81
N TYR A 245 -25.77 4.13 7.04
CA TYR A 245 -24.69 5.11 6.95
C TYR A 245 -23.49 4.76 7.84
N ILE A 246 -23.75 4.28 9.06
CA ILE A 246 -22.71 3.86 10.02
C ILE A 246 -21.90 2.68 9.47
N GLU A 247 -22.56 1.70 8.84
CA GLU A 247 -21.87 0.59 8.19
C GLU A 247 -21.02 1.06 7.00
N LEU A 248 -21.55 1.95 6.15
CA LEU A 248 -20.80 2.51 5.02
C LEU A 248 -19.56 3.27 5.48
N LYS A 249 -19.68 4.08 6.55
CA LYS A 249 -18.55 4.78 7.16
C LYS A 249 -17.49 3.82 7.66
N ARG A 250 -17.90 2.76 8.36
CA ARG A 250 -16.99 1.71 8.83
C ARG A 250 -16.25 1.04 7.68
N TYR A 251 -16.95 0.67 6.60
CA TYR A 251 -16.32 0.04 5.44
C TYR A 251 -15.39 1.00 4.71
N ALA A 252 -15.76 2.27 4.59
CA ALA A 252 -14.93 3.29 3.95
C ALA A 252 -13.62 3.62 4.68
N CYS A 253 -13.44 3.15 5.94
CA CYS A 253 -12.16 3.22 6.65
C CYS A 253 -11.10 2.28 6.06
N THR A 254 -11.50 1.29 5.26
CA THR A 254 -10.58 0.48 4.45
C THR A 254 -10.96 0.57 2.98
N ARG A 255 -10.11 1.19 2.16
CA ARG A 255 -10.42 1.45 0.74
C ARG A 255 -9.19 1.39 -0.15
N GLY A 256 -9.40 1.41 -1.46
CA GLY A 256 -8.32 1.36 -2.44
C GLY A 256 -7.98 -0.05 -2.92
N LEU A 257 -6.95 -0.17 -3.75
CA LEU A 257 -6.53 -1.48 -4.29
C LEU A 257 -6.09 -2.47 -3.20
N ARG A 258 -5.51 -1.96 -2.11
CA ARG A 258 -5.04 -2.78 -0.98
C ARG A 258 -6.17 -3.35 -0.14
N SER A 259 -7.39 -2.80 -0.23
CA SER A 259 -8.54 -3.28 0.52
C SER A 259 -9.26 -4.45 -0.16
N ILE A 260 -8.88 -4.80 -1.39
CA ILE A 260 -9.50 -5.87 -2.17
C ILE A 260 -9.00 -7.24 -1.66
N PRO A 261 -9.86 -8.10 -1.09
CA PRO A 261 -9.44 -9.40 -0.57
C PRO A 261 -8.89 -10.36 -1.64
N PHE A 262 -9.43 -10.29 -2.87
CA PHE A 262 -9.04 -11.18 -3.96
C PHE A 262 -8.65 -10.39 -5.21
N LEU A 263 -7.35 -10.29 -5.46
CA LEU A 263 -6.77 -9.68 -6.65
C LEU A 263 -6.16 -10.77 -7.53
N ILE A 264 -6.73 -11.02 -8.71
CA ILE A 264 -6.30 -12.11 -9.60
C ILE A 264 -5.46 -11.55 -10.74
N ILE A 265 -4.23 -12.04 -10.87
CA ILE A 265 -3.24 -11.65 -11.89
C ILE A 265 -2.57 -12.89 -12.53
N SER A 266 -3.31 -13.99 -12.61
CA SER A 266 -2.86 -15.23 -13.25
C SER A 266 -2.72 -15.06 -14.76
N ASN A 267 -1.74 -15.75 -15.38
CA ASN A 267 -1.46 -15.70 -16.82
C ASN A 267 -1.33 -14.27 -17.38
N THR A 268 -0.53 -13.44 -16.71
CA THR A 268 -0.35 -12.02 -17.08
C THR A 268 0.99 -11.71 -17.76
N ASN A 269 1.66 -12.75 -18.25
CA ASN A 269 3.02 -12.69 -18.80
C ASN A 269 4.04 -12.15 -17.79
N LEU A 270 3.99 -12.65 -16.55
CA LEU A 270 4.95 -12.29 -15.52
C LEU A 270 6.38 -12.70 -15.92
N THR A 271 7.33 -11.78 -15.70
CA THR A 271 8.77 -11.95 -15.92
C THR A 271 9.54 -11.94 -14.58
N SER A 272 10.87 -12.07 -14.63
CA SER A 272 11.69 -12.02 -13.41
C SER A 272 11.59 -10.66 -12.72
N SER A 273 11.54 -9.54 -13.46
CA SER A 273 11.32 -8.22 -12.85
C SER A 273 9.93 -8.06 -12.26
N CYS A 274 8.89 -8.64 -12.89
CA CYS A 274 7.55 -8.68 -12.32
C CYS A 274 7.55 -9.38 -10.94
N ALA A 275 8.28 -10.48 -10.80
CA ALA A 275 8.37 -11.22 -9.54
C ALA A 275 9.01 -10.38 -8.42
N VAL A 276 9.97 -9.51 -8.74
CA VAL A 276 10.58 -8.57 -7.77
C VAL A 276 9.52 -7.61 -7.22
N HIS A 277 8.73 -6.98 -8.09
CA HIS A 277 7.66 -6.07 -7.67
C HIS A 277 6.54 -6.78 -6.91
N LEU A 278 6.09 -7.92 -7.45
CA LEU A 278 5.02 -8.70 -6.85
C LEU A 278 5.41 -9.23 -5.46
N SER A 279 6.68 -9.59 -5.23
CA SER A 279 7.16 -10.00 -3.90
C SER A 279 6.95 -8.90 -2.85
N SER A 280 7.08 -7.63 -3.23
CA SER A 280 6.81 -6.50 -2.32
C SER A 280 5.32 -6.34 -2.04
N MET A 281 4.47 -6.48 -3.06
CA MET A 281 3.01 -6.45 -2.89
C MET A 281 2.53 -7.58 -1.97
N LEU A 282 2.99 -8.82 -2.20
CA LEU A 282 2.64 -10.00 -1.41
C LEU A 282 3.06 -9.86 0.05
N SER A 283 4.25 -9.30 0.29
CA SER A 283 4.77 -9.10 1.65
C SER A 283 3.94 -8.11 2.48
N MET A 284 3.13 -7.25 1.85
CA MET A 284 2.33 -6.22 2.53
C MET A 284 0.82 -6.43 2.45
N HIS A 285 0.33 -7.26 1.52
CA HIS A 285 -1.11 -7.48 1.35
C HIS A 285 -1.71 -8.15 2.57
N ARG A 286 -2.75 -7.59 3.19
CA ARG A 286 -3.44 -8.22 4.33
C ARG A 286 -4.10 -9.55 3.91
N SER A 287 -4.35 -10.42 4.87
CA SER A 287 -5.02 -11.68 4.56
C SER A 287 -6.47 -11.44 4.09
N PRO A 288 -7.05 -12.30 3.25
CA PRO A 288 -8.44 -12.18 2.84
C PRO A 288 -9.41 -12.12 4.03
N GLU A 289 -9.14 -12.87 5.10
CA GLU A 289 -9.96 -12.88 6.32
C GLU A 289 -9.95 -11.51 7.02
N GLN A 290 -8.78 -10.88 7.11
CA GLN A 290 -8.64 -9.53 7.68
C GLN A 290 -9.39 -8.50 6.83
N LEU A 291 -9.30 -8.58 5.51
CA LEU A 291 -9.94 -7.63 4.60
C LEU A 291 -11.46 -7.83 4.52
N LEU A 292 -11.93 -9.08 4.51
CA LEU A 292 -13.37 -9.41 4.49
C LEU A 292 -14.09 -8.96 5.76
N ALA A 293 -13.38 -8.81 6.89
CA ALA A 293 -13.96 -8.27 8.12
C ALA A 293 -14.44 -6.81 7.99
N PHE A 294 -13.92 -6.07 7.00
CA PHE A 294 -14.32 -4.70 6.66
C PHE A 294 -15.25 -4.65 5.44
N LEU A 295 -15.90 -5.77 5.10
CA LEU A 295 -16.85 -5.84 3.99
C LEU A 295 -18.18 -6.45 4.44
N PRO A 296 -19.30 -6.13 3.77
CA PRO A 296 -20.59 -6.74 4.06
C PRO A 296 -20.52 -8.26 3.98
N SER A 297 -21.04 -8.94 5.01
CA SER A 297 -21.17 -10.39 5.02
C SER A 297 -22.06 -10.85 3.86
N GLY A 298 -21.64 -11.90 3.16
CA GLY A 298 -22.39 -12.42 2.02
C GLY A 298 -21.71 -13.64 1.43
N LYS A 299 -22.28 -14.16 0.35
CA LYS A 299 -21.63 -15.22 -0.43
C LYS A 299 -20.28 -14.70 -0.93
N GLY A 300 -19.24 -15.52 -0.78
CA GLY A 300 -17.91 -15.22 -1.32
C GLY A 300 -17.92 -15.21 -2.85
N PRO A 301 -17.00 -14.46 -3.47
CA PRO A 301 -16.85 -14.45 -4.93
C PRO A 301 -16.46 -15.84 -5.44
N ILE A 302 -16.70 -16.08 -6.72
CA ILE A 302 -16.18 -17.29 -7.39
C ILE A 302 -14.70 -17.05 -7.66
N LEU A 303 -13.86 -17.95 -7.15
CA LEU A 303 -12.41 -17.91 -7.26
C LEU A 303 -11.88 -19.07 -8.13
N PRO A 304 -10.73 -18.90 -8.79
CA PRO A 304 -10.07 -19.98 -9.51
C PRO A 304 -9.57 -21.07 -8.55
N GLU A 305 -9.39 -22.30 -9.04
CA GLU A 305 -8.91 -23.44 -8.23
C GLU A 305 -7.54 -23.18 -7.58
N THR A 306 -6.69 -22.38 -8.23
CA THR A 306 -5.38 -21.98 -7.71
C THR A 306 -5.46 -21.03 -6.52
N ALA A 307 -6.64 -20.50 -6.19
CA ALA A 307 -6.82 -19.61 -5.05
C ALA A 307 -6.44 -20.25 -3.71
N GLU A 308 -6.52 -21.58 -3.57
CA GLU A 308 -6.10 -22.29 -2.37
C GLU A 308 -4.58 -22.24 -2.14
N GLN A 309 -3.80 -21.97 -3.19
CA GLN A 309 -2.34 -21.92 -3.14
C GLN A 309 -1.81 -20.49 -2.94
N CYS A 310 -2.68 -19.48 -3.02
CA CYS A 310 -2.33 -18.08 -2.88
C CYS A 310 -3.11 -17.44 -1.73
N LYS A 311 -2.62 -16.32 -1.22
CA LYS A 311 -3.20 -15.68 -0.02
C LYS A 311 -3.62 -14.25 -0.35
N GLY A 312 -4.72 -14.12 -1.07
CA GLY A 312 -5.36 -12.87 -1.50
C GLY A 312 -4.98 -12.41 -2.89
N ILE A 313 -3.68 -12.22 -3.16
CA ILE A 313 -3.19 -11.95 -4.53
C ILE A 313 -2.94 -13.30 -5.22
N ILE A 314 -3.82 -13.64 -6.17
CA ILE A 314 -3.78 -14.92 -6.89
C ILE A 314 -2.96 -14.74 -8.16
N TRP A 315 -1.70 -15.23 -8.12
CA TRP A 315 -0.74 -15.10 -9.21
C TRP A 315 -0.46 -16.42 -9.92
N LEU A 316 -1.16 -17.51 -9.59
CA LEU A 316 -1.03 -18.80 -10.29
C LEU A 316 -2.24 -19.07 -11.19
N PRO A 317 -2.05 -19.70 -12.36
CA PRO A 317 -0.76 -20.05 -12.97
C PRO A 317 -0.05 -18.84 -13.60
N ASN A 318 1.27 -18.91 -13.76
CA ASN A 318 2.09 -17.98 -14.54
C ASN A 318 3.35 -18.72 -15.01
N ASP A 319 3.21 -19.48 -16.11
CA ASP A 319 4.23 -20.43 -16.58
C ASP A 319 5.53 -19.76 -17.08
N GLY A 320 5.51 -18.44 -17.27
CA GLY A 320 6.70 -17.65 -17.62
C GLY A 320 7.69 -17.47 -16.47
N LEU A 321 7.29 -17.78 -15.23
CA LEU A 321 8.15 -17.64 -14.05
C LEU A 321 9.07 -18.86 -13.89
N GLY A 322 10.34 -18.59 -13.62
CA GLY A 322 11.32 -19.62 -13.28
C GLY A 322 11.19 -20.11 -11.83
N LEU A 323 11.99 -21.13 -11.50
CA LEU A 323 11.97 -21.74 -10.17
C LEU A 323 12.35 -20.76 -9.04
N ASN A 324 13.27 -19.84 -9.30
CA ASN A 324 13.73 -18.89 -8.28
C ASN A 324 12.68 -17.79 -8.05
N GLU A 325 12.00 -17.37 -9.11
CA GLU A 325 10.90 -16.41 -9.09
C GLU A 325 9.72 -16.96 -8.30
N CYS A 326 9.25 -18.18 -8.59
CA CYS A 326 8.18 -18.81 -7.80
C CYS A 326 8.57 -18.95 -6.33
N LYS A 327 9.80 -19.42 -6.05
CA LYS A 327 10.30 -19.51 -4.67
C LYS A 327 10.36 -18.18 -3.95
N LEU A 328 10.66 -17.08 -4.66
CA LEU A 328 10.65 -15.74 -4.08
C LEU A 328 9.22 -15.35 -3.67
N LEU A 329 8.24 -15.57 -4.54
CA LEU A 329 6.84 -15.24 -4.28
C LEU A 329 6.26 -16.09 -3.14
N ASP A 330 6.53 -17.40 -3.11
CA ASP A 330 6.14 -18.28 -2.00
C ASP A 330 6.73 -17.79 -0.67
N LYS A 331 8.01 -17.38 -0.68
CA LYS A 331 8.69 -16.87 0.52
C LYS A 331 8.13 -15.50 0.96
N ALA A 332 7.75 -14.63 0.04
CA ALA A 332 7.11 -13.36 0.36
C ALA A 332 5.78 -13.56 1.09
N GLU A 333 4.97 -14.52 0.64
CA GLU A 333 3.72 -14.87 1.31
C GLU A 333 3.95 -15.44 2.72
N LEU A 334 4.97 -16.27 2.91
CA LEU A 334 5.36 -16.80 4.22
C LEU A 334 5.86 -15.69 5.16
N VAL A 335 6.68 -14.76 4.67
CA VAL A 335 7.19 -13.63 5.46
C VAL A 335 6.04 -12.83 6.05
N ARG A 336 5.01 -12.57 5.25
CA ARG A 336 3.81 -11.86 5.72
C ARG A 336 3.07 -12.64 6.81
N GLU A 337 2.85 -13.94 6.65
CA GLU A 337 2.09 -14.72 7.65
C GLU A 337 2.73 -14.69 9.03
N TYR A 338 4.05 -14.84 9.09
CA TYR A 338 4.74 -14.80 10.38
C TYR A 338 4.77 -13.39 10.99
N LYS A 339 4.79 -12.33 10.18
CA LYS A 339 4.62 -10.94 10.68
C LYS A 339 3.24 -10.74 11.31
N SER A 340 2.17 -11.19 10.64
CA SER A 340 0.80 -11.04 11.15
C SER A 340 0.56 -11.81 12.45
N ASN A 341 1.31 -12.89 12.70
CA ASN A 341 1.21 -13.69 13.93
C ASN A 341 2.00 -13.07 15.10
N ASP A 342 3.01 -12.22 14.84
CA ASP A 342 3.78 -11.51 15.88
C ASP A 342 2.95 -10.36 16.48
N ASP A 343 2.16 -9.67 15.64
CA ASP A 343 1.28 -8.58 16.06
C ASP A 343 0.10 -9.06 16.93
N THR A 344 -0.38 -10.28 16.72
CA THR A 344 -1.46 -10.89 17.54
C THR A 344 -0.93 -11.55 18.82
N ALA A 345 0.35 -11.92 18.88
CA ALA A 345 0.96 -12.58 20.05
C ALA A 345 1.43 -11.61 21.15
N ASN A 346 1.59 -10.31 20.84
CA ASN A 346 2.03 -9.32 21.84
C ASN A 346 0.93 -8.87 22.82
N ASP A 347 -0.34 -9.20 22.58
CA ASP A 347 -1.47 -8.81 23.45
C ASP A 347 -1.88 -9.91 24.46
N GLU A 348 -1.37 -11.13 24.29
CA GLU A 348 -1.44 -12.18 25.30
C GLU A 348 -0.10 -12.24 26.05
N LEU A 349 -0.13 -11.89 27.35
CA LEU A 349 0.98 -12.07 28.30
C LEU A 349 1.34 -13.56 28.42
N SER A 350 2.02 -14.10 27.42
CA SER A 350 2.55 -15.46 27.39
C SER A 350 3.89 -15.48 28.13
N GLU A 351 3.94 -16.24 29.21
CA GLU A 351 5.09 -16.37 30.12
C GLU A 351 6.28 -17.18 29.55
N ASP A 352 6.25 -17.58 28.27
CA ASP A 352 7.31 -18.38 27.62
C ASP A 352 8.21 -17.55 26.68
N ASP A 353 9.18 -16.86 27.27
CA ASP A 353 10.24 -16.11 26.56
C ASP A 353 10.98 -16.95 25.50
N ASP A 354 11.09 -18.26 25.70
CA ASP A 354 11.81 -19.18 24.81
C ASP A 354 11.06 -19.42 23.47
N GLN A 355 9.72 -19.43 23.49
CA GLN A 355 8.92 -19.66 22.29
C GLN A 355 8.91 -18.42 21.39
N ASN A 356 8.82 -17.23 21.99
CA ASN A 356 8.97 -15.95 21.29
C ASN A 356 10.38 -15.79 20.70
N ALA A 357 11.42 -16.23 21.42
CA ALA A 357 12.79 -16.22 20.91
C ALA A 357 12.98 -17.17 19.71
N ALA A 358 12.35 -18.35 19.72
CA ALA A 358 12.38 -19.29 18.61
C ALA A 358 11.65 -18.75 17.37
N GLN A 359 10.48 -18.12 17.55
CA GLN A 359 9.72 -17.49 16.47
C GLN A 359 10.49 -16.34 15.82
N ARG A 360 11.10 -15.44 16.62
CA ARG A 360 11.96 -14.36 16.10
C ARG A 360 13.16 -14.89 15.32
N LYS A 361 13.80 -15.98 15.77
CA LYS A 361 14.89 -16.63 15.04
C LYS A 361 14.43 -17.20 13.70
N LEU A 362 13.25 -17.82 13.67
CA LEU A 362 12.66 -18.35 12.45
C LEU A 362 12.29 -17.23 11.47
N GLN A 363 11.67 -16.16 11.95
CA GLN A 363 11.36 -14.96 11.16
C GLN A 363 12.63 -14.37 10.55
N LYS A 364 13.67 -14.15 11.36
CA LYS A 364 14.96 -13.64 10.87
C LYS A 364 15.58 -14.54 9.81
N LYS A 365 15.49 -15.86 9.96
CA LYS A 365 15.98 -16.81 8.96
C LYS A 365 15.19 -16.68 7.65
N LEU A 366 13.87 -16.56 7.75
CA LEU A 366 12.98 -16.41 6.60
C LEU A 366 13.24 -15.09 5.85
N ASP A 367 13.42 -13.98 6.58
CA ASP A 367 13.77 -12.68 6.01
C ASP A 367 15.12 -12.71 5.29
N ILE A 368 16.13 -13.39 5.85
CA ILE A 368 17.44 -13.58 5.19
C ILE A 368 17.29 -14.40 3.91
N GLU A 369 16.52 -15.49 3.93
CA GLU A 369 16.28 -16.30 2.73
C GLU A 369 15.53 -15.51 1.65
N HIS A 370 14.48 -14.78 2.04
CA HIS A 370 13.73 -13.90 1.15
C HIS A 370 14.63 -12.83 0.53
N ALA A 371 15.44 -12.12 1.33
CA ALA A 371 16.37 -11.11 0.84
C ALA A 371 17.42 -11.68 -0.14
N ARG A 372 17.94 -12.89 0.13
CA ARG A 372 18.89 -13.57 -0.76
C ARG A 372 18.25 -13.95 -2.10
N LEU A 373 17.01 -14.45 -2.06
CA LEU A 373 16.26 -14.77 -3.27
C LEU A 373 15.90 -13.50 -4.06
N ALA A 374 15.43 -12.45 -3.38
CA ALA A 374 15.10 -11.17 -4.00
C ALA A 374 16.33 -10.57 -4.70
N LYS A 375 17.49 -10.59 -4.04
CA LYS A 375 18.78 -10.21 -4.66
C LYS A 375 19.05 -11.01 -5.93
N ARG A 376 18.97 -12.35 -5.86
CA ARG A 376 19.29 -13.22 -7.00
C ARG A 376 18.35 -12.98 -8.17
N VAL A 377 17.04 -12.94 -7.92
CA VAL A 377 16.02 -12.72 -8.95
C VAL A 377 16.18 -11.32 -9.57
N CYS A 378 16.46 -10.29 -8.76
CA CYS A 378 16.68 -8.94 -9.27
C CYS A 378 17.94 -8.83 -10.15
N ILE A 379 19.06 -9.43 -9.74
CA ILE A 379 20.29 -9.47 -10.55
C ILE A 379 20.03 -10.18 -11.89
N GLU A 380 19.33 -11.31 -11.87
CA GLU A 380 18.95 -12.03 -13.09
C GLU A 380 18.00 -11.22 -13.98
N ALA A 381 17.02 -10.53 -13.40
CA ALA A 381 16.12 -9.65 -14.13
C ALA A 381 16.90 -8.49 -14.80
N LEU A 382 17.80 -7.84 -14.08
CA LEU A 382 18.66 -6.80 -14.64
C LEU A 382 19.57 -7.34 -15.76
N LYS A 383 20.06 -8.57 -15.63
CA LYS A 383 20.89 -9.23 -16.65
C LYS A 383 20.11 -9.55 -17.93
N LYS A 384 18.89 -10.08 -17.81
CA LYS A 384 18.09 -10.58 -18.94
C LYS A 384 17.21 -9.50 -19.58
N GLU A 385 16.58 -8.67 -18.77
CA GLU A 385 15.58 -7.70 -19.19
C GLU A 385 16.15 -6.27 -19.28
N GLY A 386 17.29 -6.02 -18.62
CA GLY A 386 17.93 -4.72 -18.58
C GLY A 386 17.21 -3.70 -17.71
N VAL A 387 17.81 -2.51 -17.55
CA VAL A 387 17.27 -1.46 -16.69
C VAL A 387 16.01 -0.78 -17.26
N HIS A 388 15.83 -0.80 -18.58
CA HIS A 388 14.71 -0.12 -19.24
C HIS A 388 13.38 -0.86 -19.09
N SER A 389 13.42 -2.14 -18.70
CA SER A 389 12.25 -2.94 -18.35
C SER A 389 11.42 -2.29 -17.24
N ASN A 390 12.06 -1.51 -16.35
CA ASN A 390 11.43 -0.88 -15.21
C ASN A 390 11.70 0.64 -15.15
N ASP A 391 10.63 1.41 -15.04
CA ASP A 391 10.64 2.86 -14.89
C ASP A 391 11.36 3.29 -13.62
N ILE A 392 11.13 2.63 -12.47
CA ILE A 392 11.80 2.98 -11.21
C ILE A 392 13.33 2.83 -11.32
N TRP A 393 13.81 1.76 -11.95
CA TRP A 393 15.25 1.54 -12.13
C TRP A 393 15.86 2.55 -13.11
N ARG A 394 15.19 2.77 -14.25
CA ARG A 394 15.60 3.73 -15.28
C ARG A 394 15.67 5.15 -14.73
N VAL A 395 14.63 5.60 -14.02
CA VAL A 395 14.53 6.95 -13.47
C VAL A 395 15.52 7.15 -12.32
N ALA A 396 15.73 6.14 -11.46
CA ALA A 396 16.75 6.20 -10.41
C ALA A 396 18.17 6.39 -10.99
N LEU A 397 18.53 5.67 -12.05
CA LEU A 397 19.83 5.84 -12.72
C LEU A 397 19.97 7.21 -13.40
N LYS A 398 18.91 7.70 -14.08
CA LYS A 398 18.90 9.04 -14.67
C LYS A 398 19.11 10.11 -13.59
N MET A 399 18.34 10.02 -12.51
CA MET A 399 18.43 10.94 -11.38
C MET A 399 19.80 10.92 -10.73
N MET A 400 20.39 9.73 -10.54
CA MET A 400 21.76 9.58 -10.02
C MET A 400 22.77 10.28 -10.92
N THR A 401 22.69 10.05 -12.23
CA THR A 401 23.65 10.61 -13.20
C THR A 401 23.60 12.13 -13.22
N VAL A 402 22.39 12.71 -13.29
CA VAL A 402 22.19 14.17 -13.28
C VAL A 402 22.62 14.77 -11.94
N SER A 403 22.23 14.14 -10.82
CA SER A 403 22.63 14.59 -9.48
C SER A 403 24.14 14.56 -9.29
N ARG A 404 24.82 13.52 -9.77
CA ARG A 404 26.28 13.39 -9.69
C ARG A 404 26.97 14.53 -10.43
N ALA A 405 26.53 14.80 -11.67
CA ALA A 405 27.10 15.85 -12.50
C ALA A 405 26.88 17.26 -11.90
N LEU A 406 25.75 17.49 -11.25
CA LEU A 406 25.39 18.80 -10.71
C LEU A 406 25.89 19.02 -9.30
N LEU A 407 25.85 18.02 -8.41
CA LEU A 407 25.95 18.19 -6.96
C LEU A 407 27.27 17.68 -6.35
N LEU A 408 27.98 16.76 -7.02
CA LEU A 408 29.30 16.33 -6.59
C LEU A 408 30.29 17.49 -6.77
N ASN A 409 31.07 17.78 -5.73
CA ASN A 409 31.98 18.93 -5.71
C ASN A 409 33.34 18.51 -5.19
N ASP A 410 34.42 18.86 -5.90
CA ASP A 410 35.79 18.52 -5.49
C ASP A 410 36.17 19.11 -4.12
N ARG A 411 35.53 20.21 -3.71
CA ARG A 411 35.74 20.80 -2.38
C ARG A 411 35.31 19.89 -1.23
N ASP A 412 34.38 18.97 -1.50
CA ASP A 412 33.87 18.02 -0.52
C ASP A 412 34.72 16.74 -0.48
N ARG A 413 35.75 16.65 -1.33
CA ARG A 413 36.66 15.51 -1.38
C ARG A 413 37.60 15.59 -0.17
N ILE A 414 37.53 14.60 0.71
CA ILE A 414 38.53 14.44 1.76
C ILE A 414 39.84 14.07 1.07
N VAL A 415 40.75 15.03 0.94
CA VAL A 415 42.11 14.77 0.48
C VAL A 415 42.81 14.09 1.65
N GLU A 416 43.10 12.80 1.54
CA GLU A 416 44.13 12.19 2.36
C GLU A 416 45.42 12.98 2.10
N ALA A 417 45.89 13.70 3.12
CA ALA A 417 47.15 14.42 3.05
C ALA A 417 48.23 13.42 2.60
N PRO A 418 49.16 13.81 1.70
CA PRO A 418 50.23 12.91 1.30
C PRO A 418 51.00 12.52 2.57
N SER A 419 50.93 11.26 2.97
CA SER A 419 51.90 10.72 3.92
C SER A 419 53.26 10.91 3.28
N GLU A 420 54.12 11.67 3.97
CA GLU A 420 55.48 11.94 3.57
C GLU A 420 56.15 10.64 3.10
N GLU A 421 56.72 10.72 1.90
CA GLU A 421 57.54 9.69 1.27
C GLU A 421 58.65 9.25 2.22
N GLU A 422 58.87 7.93 2.33
CA GLU A 422 60.19 7.32 2.55
C GLU A 422 60.15 5.82 2.12
N PRO A 423 61.30 5.23 1.74
CA PRO A 423 61.48 4.76 0.37
C PRO A 423 61.37 3.23 0.17
N SER A 424 61.37 2.89 -1.12
CA SER A 424 61.43 1.57 -1.75
C SER A 424 62.32 0.53 -1.07
N SER A 425 61.79 -0.69 -0.93
CA SER A 425 62.57 -1.92 -1.05
C SER A 425 61.76 -2.96 -1.84
N VAL A 426 62.31 -3.33 -2.98
CA VAL A 426 61.84 -4.38 -3.89
C VAL A 426 62.20 -5.73 -3.29
N GLU A 427 61.25 -6.67 -3.18
CA GLU A 427 61.49 -8.09 -3.37
C GLU A 427 60.28 -8.75 -4.04
N GLU A 428 60.52 -9.34 -5.21
CA GLU A 428 59.68 -10.35 -5.86
C GLU A 428 59.65 -11.62 -4.98
N THR A 429 58.53 -12.33 -4.87
CA THR A 429 58.26 -13.61 -5.58
C THR A 429 56.97 -14.28 -5.06
N ASP A 430 56.26 -14.87 -6.02
CA ASP A 430 55.45 -16.10 -5.99
C ASP A 430 53.97 -16.14 -5.58
N GLU A 431 53.21 -16.60 -6.56
CA GLU A 431 51.81 -16.98 -6.55
C GLU A 431 51.56 -18.18 -5.63
N ARG A 432 50.50 -18.11 -4.80
CA ARG A 432 49.76 -19.31 -4.42
C ARG A 432 48.29 -18.98 -4.19
N VAL A 433 47.46 -19.54 -5.07
CA VAL A 433 46.01 -19.58 -5.01
C VAL A 433 45.58 -20.48 -3.84
N GLU A 434 44.90 -19.89 -2.86
CA GLU A 434 43.96 -20.63 -2.00
C GLU A 434 42.66 -19.80 -1.90
N GLU A 435 41.62 -20.31 -2.57
CA GLU A 435 40.25 -19.85 -2.41
C GLU A 435 39.78 -20.17 -0.99
N GLN A 436 39.62 -19.13 -0.18
CA GLN A 436 38.89 -19.22 1.08
C GLN A 436 37.79 -18.15 1.07
N GLU A 437 36.56 -18.59 0.81
CA GLU A 437 35.34 -17.78 0.89
C GLU A 437 35.22 -17.17 2.30
N THR A 438 35.76 -15.97 2.45
CA THR A 438 35.65 -15.19 3.67
C THR A 438 34.52 -14.20 3.44
N MET A 439 33.46 -14.40 4.19
CA MET A 439 32.23 -13.62 4.18
C MET A 439 32.52 -12.11 4.30
N GLU A 440 32.45 -11.38 3.19
CA GLU A 440 32.51 -9.91 3.19
C GLU A 440 31.31 -9.36 3.97
N GLN A 441 31.54 -9.02 5.24
CA GLN A 441 30.68 -8.11 5.97
C GLN A 441 30.77 -6.75 5.30
N SER A 442 29.73 -6.41 4.53
CA SER A 442 29.55 -5.06 4.02
C SER A 442 29.54 -4.08 5.19
N PRO A 443 30.27 -2.95 5.15
CA PRO A 443 30.04 -1.88 6.10
C PRO A 443 28.58 -1.44 5.94
N GLU A 444 27.81 -1.58 7.01
CA GLU A 444 26.44 -1.11 7.11
C GLU A 444 26.49 0.42 6.94
N TYR A 445 26.13 0.91 5.75
CA TYR A 445 26.01 2.35 5.50
C TYR A 445 24.80 2.85 6.28
N VAL A 446 25.04 3.32 7.50
CA VAL A 446 24.04 3.98 8.33
C VAL A 446 23.79 5.35 7.72
N PHE A 447 22.65 5.52 7.06
CA PHE A 447 22.12 6.85 6.78
C PHE A 447 21.70 7.46 8.12
N ASP A 448 22.39 8.50 8.57
CA ASP A 448 21.85 9.37 9.62
C ASP A 448 20.49 9.88 9.13
N GLU A 449 19.45 9.62 9.92
CA GLU A 449 18.11 10.12 9.71
C GLU A 449 18.19 11.65 9.54
N TYR A 450 17.93 12.12 8.32
CA TYR A 450 17.79 13.54 8.07
C TYR A 450 16.54 13.99 8.79
N GLU A 451 16.69 14.78 9.86
CA GLU A 451 15.59 15.57 10.39
C GLU A 451 15.00 16.38 9.25
N LEU A 452 13.81 15.96 8.85
CA LEU A 452 12.97 16.61 7.86
C LEU A 452 12.62 17.99 8.41
N PHE A 453 13.37 19.03 8.02
CA PHE A 453 12.90 20.41 8.17
C PHE A 453 11.84 20.65 7.09
N GLU A 454 10.65 20.11 7.31
CA GLU A 454 9.44 20.74 6.79
C GLU A 454 9.05 21.87 7.75
N PRO A 455 8.58 23.03 7.26
CA PRO A 455 7.71 23.86 8.06
C PRO A 455 6.40 23.08 8.22
N ILE A 456 6.32 22.27 9.28
CA ILE A 456 5.07 21.65 9.73
C ILE A 456 4.11 22.82 9.98
N ASP A 457 2.95 22.81 9.34
CA ASP A 457 1.83 23.65 9.77
C ASP A 457 1.51 23.22 11.20
N VAL A 458 1.99 24.02 12.15
CA VAL A 458 2.00 23.67 13.57
C VAL A 458 0.54 23.62 14.03
N GLY A 459 0.04 22.41 14.27
CA GLY A 459 -1.31 22.21 14.80
C GLY A 459 -1.52 22.99 16.11
N PRO A 460 -2.78 23.31 16.47
CA PRO A 460 -3.14 24.21 17.56
C PRO A 460 -2.73 23.72 18.97
N PHE A 461 -2.15 22.52 19.05
CA PHE A 461 -1.80 21.80 20.27
C PHE A 461 -0.30 21.68 20.50
N HIS A 462 0.54 22.37 19.71
CA HIS A 462 1.99 22.37 19.91
C HIS A 462 2.43 23.45 20.93
N PRO A 463 3.38 23.18 21.86
CA PRO A 463 3.83 24.14 22.88
C PRO A 463 4.39 25.47 22.35
N GLY A 464 4.74 25.54 21.06
CA GLY A 464 5.19 26.75 20.35
C GLY A 464 4.12 27.45 19.52
N ALA A 465 2.87 26.98 19.50
CA ALA A 465 1.79 27.59 18.75
C ALA A 465 1.23 28.84 19.47
N LYS A 466 0.88 29.89 18.71
CA LYS A 466 0.39 31.18 19.26
C LYS A 466 -0.84 31.08 20.17
N HIS A 467 -1.60 29.98 20.08
CA HIS A 467 -2.82 29.73 20.86
C HIS A 467 -2.70 28.60 21.88
N PHE A 468 -1.51 27.99 22.03
CA PHE A 468 -1.30 26.86 22.94
C PHE A 468 -1.61 27.25 24.41
N GLU A 469 -1.14 28.41 24.84
CA GLU A 469 -1.36 28.89 26.22
C GLU A 469 -2.85 29.17 26.52
N VAL A 470 -3.65 29.45 25.49
CA VAL A 470 -5.10 29.71 25.64
C VAL A 470 -5.88 28.39 25.75
N ASN A 471 -5.42 27.34 25.09
CA ASN A 471 -6.11 26.05 25.02
C ASN A 471 -5.78 25.10 26.18
N PHE A 472 -4.68 25.33 26.92
CA PHE A 472 -4.24 24.47 28.04
C PHE A 472 -3.85 25.24 29.31
N PRO A 473 -4.77 26.00 29.91
CA PRO A 473 -4.47 26.80 31.11
C PRO A 473 -4.05 25.95 32.33
N SER A 474 -4.37 24.66 32.37
CA SER A 474 -4.02 23.74 33.46
C SER A 474 -2.55 23.30 33.48
N LEU A 475 -1.79 23.48 32.40
CA LEU A 475 -0.36 23.11 32.34
C LEU A 475 0.56 24.11 33.08
N HIS A 476 0.07 25.30 33.43
CA HIS A 476 0.85 26.31 34.17
C HIS A 476 1.11 25.95 35.64
N GLN A 477 0.31 25.05 36.24
CA GLN A 477 0.44 24.71 37.66
C GLN A 477 1.65 23.81 37.99
N VAL A 478 2.26 23.16 36.99
CA VAL A 478 3.41 22.27 37.21
C VAL A 478 4.75 22.97 36.94
N GLN A 479 4.79 24.02 36.11
CA GLN A 479 6.02 24.78 35.84
C GLN A 479 6.32 25.90 36.85
N GLN A 480 5.33 26.37 37.63
CA GLN A 480 5.57 27.37 38.68
C GLN A 480 6.24 26.83 39.96
N VAL A 481 6.37 25.50 40.13
CA VAL A 481 7.04 24.91 41.30
C VAL A 481 8.56 24.76 41.12
N GLN A 482 9.11 24.96 39.91
CA GLN A 482 10.55 24.83 39.64
C GLN A 482 11.31 26.15 39.38
N GLN A 483 10.67 27.31 39.50
CA GLN A 483 11.33 28.62 39.29
C GLN A 483 11.25 29.60 40.47
N VAL A 484 10.90 29.15 41.68
CA VAL A 484 10.98 29.96 42.91
C VAL A 484 12.05 29.39 43.84
N GLN A 485 13.33 29.49 43.45
CA GLN A 485 14.45 29.47 44.38
C GLN A 485 15.72 30.07 43.73
N GLN A 486 15.64 31.36 43.41
CA GLN A 486 16.79 32.28 43.41
C GLN A 486 16.24 33.71 43.49
N THR A 487 15.87 34.08 44.71
CA THR A 487 15.31 35.37 45.11
C THR A 487 16.42 36.38 45.38
N ASN A 488 16.31 37.58 44.80
CA ASN A 488 17.06 38.76 45.25
C ASN A 488 16.19 39.59 46.20
N GLY A 489 16.74 39.96 47.37
CA GLY A 489 16.13 40.87 48.32
C GLY A 489 16.97 41.11 49.58
N HIS A 490 17.90 42.09 49.48
CA HIS A 490 18.34 43.08 50.49
C HIS A 490 17.64 43.07 51.88
N ASP A 491 18.25 43.39 53.02
CA ASP A 491 19.59 43.88 53.40
C ASP A 491 19.66 43.92 54.95
N LYS A 492 20.88 44.06 55.50
CA LYS A 492 21.27 44.44 56.88
C LYS A 492 21.62 43.37 57.93
N ASP A 493 22.91 43.35 58.23
CA ASP A 493 23.56 43.67 59.53
C ASP A 493 24.58 42.64 60.10
N VAL A 494 25.83 43.12 60.13
CA VAL A 494 26.83 43.06 61.23
C VAL A 494 27.61 41.75 61.52
N GLN A 495 28.88 41.79 61.06
CA GLN A 495 30.17 41.45 61.72
C GLN A 495 30.48 40.09 62.39
N SER A 496 31.78 39.76 62.24
CA SER A 496 32.69 38.85 62.98
C SER A 496 32.61 37.35 62.64
N ARG A 497 33.61 36.70 62.01
CA ARG A 497 35.08 36.52 62.22
C ARG A 497 35.37 35.28 63.10
N GLU A 498 36.33 34.46 62.62
CA GLU A 498 37.14 33.43 63.33
C GLU A 498 36.48 32.04 63.55
N THR A 499 37.12 30.86 63.40
CA THR A 499 38.54 30.43 63.27
C THR A 499 38.64 29.01 62.65
N LYS A 500 39.85 28.66 62.19
CA LYS A 500 40.34 27.36 61.68
C LYS A 500 40.37 26.21 62.73
N GLU A 501 40.43 24.99 62.18
CA GLU A 501 41.14 23.73 62.57
C GLU A 501 40.18 22.53 62.37
N SER A 502 40.52 21.36 61.81
CA SER A 502 41.80 20.68 61.56
C SER A 502 41.54 19.45 60.63
N THR A 503 42.46 19.15 59.72
CA THR A 503 42.69 17.88 58.97
C THR A 503 43.25 16.76 59.91
N PRO A 504 43.63 15.49 59.53
CA PRO A 504 43.65 14.69 58.26
C PRO A 504 43.18 13.20 58.51
N PRO A 505 43.50 12.09 57.76
CA PRO A 505 44.48 11.93 56.68
C PRO A 505 44.15 11.01 55.47
N SER A 506 45.12 11.10 54.56
CA SER A 506 45.34 10.55 53.21
C SER A 506 46.07 9.21 53.13
N GLN A 507 45.87 8.47 52.02
CA GLN A 507 46.84 7.77 51.12
C GLN A 507 46.35 6.37 50.64
N PRO A 508 46.89 5.76 49.55
CA PRO A 508 47.32 6.29 48.26
C PRO A 508 46.92 5.40 47.03
N ALA A 509 47.39 5.81 45.85
CA ALA A 509 47.12 5.33 44.49
C ALA A 509 47.47 3.87 44.15
N ARG A 510 46.78 3.32 43.13
CA ARG A 510 47.27 2.24 42.26
C ARG A 510 47.00 2.55 40.79
N SER A 511 48.07 2.52 40.00
CA SER A 511 48.08 2.66 38.54
C SER A 511 47.54 1.41 37.86
N GLY A 512 46.63 1.57 36.90
CA GLY A 512 46.23 0.54 35.94
C GLY A 512 46.22 1.13 34.54
N LYS A 513 47.14 0.67 33.69
CA LYS A 513 47.21 0.98 32.25
C LYS A 513 45.94 0.49 31.56
N GLY A 514 45.05 1.40 31.17
CA GLY A 514 43.96 1.15 30.23
C GLY A 514 44.31 1.73 28.87
N LYS A 515 44.45 0.88 27.86
CA LYS A 515 44.60 1.29 26.45
C LYS A 515 43.30 1.97 26.02
N SER A 516 43.34 3.28 25.78
CA SER A 516 42.26 4.03 25.15
C SER A 516 42.25 3.71 23.66
N HIS A 517 41.25 2.95 23.21
CA HIS A 517 40.84 2.92 21.80
C HIS A 517 40.19 4.28 21.48
N PRO A 518 40.62 5.02 20.45
CA PRO A 518 39.85 6.16 19.96
C PRO A 518 38.77 5.64 19.01
N SER A 519 37.58 5.37 19.53
CA SER A 519 36.37 5.27 18.70
C SER A 519 35.83 6.68 18.45
N SER A 520 36.51 7.45 17.61
CA SER A 520 35.90 8.63 16.97
C SER A 520 35.59 8.25 15.53
N VAL A 521 34.45 7.60 15.32
CA VAL A 521 33.83 7.55 13.99
C VAL A 521 33.58 9.00 13.59
N SER A 522 34.27 9.48 12.56
CA SER A 522 34.08 10.84 12.06
C SER A 522 32.64 10.99 11.60
N ARG A 523 31.85 11.79 12.33
CA ARG A 523 30.56 12.28 11.83
C ARG A 523 30.81 12.91 10.47
N SER A 524 30.16 12.39 9.42
CA SER A 524 30.18 13.04 8.12
C SER A 524 29.65 14.46 8.32
N SER A 525 30.42 15.45 7.90
CA SER A 525 30.02 16.84 7.98
C SER A 525 28.78 17.03 7.10
N ARG A 526 27.60 17.19 7.73
CA ARG A 526 26.35 17.52 7.04
C ARG A 526 26.63 18.66 6.05
N LYS A 527 26.40 18.42 4.75
CA LYS A 527 26.64 19.39 3.67
C LYS A 527 25.71 20.59 3.86
N ARG A 528 26.21 21.64 4.51
CA ARG A 528 25.43 22.85 4.85
C ARG A 528 25.20 23.76 3.65
N GLU A 529 26.08 23.69 2.65
CA GLU A 529 25.99 24.50 1.44
C GLU A 529 26.00 23.61 0.20
N TRP A 530 24.93 23.69 -0.57
CA TRP A 530 24.82 23.01 -1.86
C TRP A 530 25.30 23.94 -2.98
N ARG A 531 25.68 23.36 -4.12
CA ARG A 531 26.24 24.13 -5.23
C ARG A 531 25.28 25.24 -5.65
N PHE A 532 25.86 26.38 -6.03
CA PHE A 532 25.14 27.59 -6.46
C PHE A 532 24.27 28.24 -5.37
N GLY A 533 24.45 27.88 -4.09
CA GLY A 533 23.74 28.50 -2.96
C GLY A 533 22.25 28.17 -2.91
N LEU A 534 21.78 27.20 -3.71
CA LEU A 534 20.39 26.76 -3.71
C LEU A 534 20.16 25.72 -2.61
N PRO A 535 19.09 25.83 -1.81
CA PRO A 535 18.72 24.80 -0.85
C PRO A 535 18.49 23.42 -1.49
N PHE A 536 18.72 22.36 -0.71
CA PHE A 536 18.57 20.97 -1.17
C PHE A 536 17.18 20.68 -1.74
N ALA A 537 16.12 21.22 -1.13
CA ALA A 537 14.74 21.04 -1.59
C ALA A 537 14.53 21.56 -3.02
N PHE A 538 15.14 22.70 -3.37
CA PHE A 538 15.06 23.24 -4.73
C PHE A 538 15.87 22.39 -5.71
N TRP A 539 17.08 21.95 -5.33
CA TRP A 539 17.84 21.02 -6.16
C TRP A 539 17.06 19.73 -6.43
N ARG A 540 16.37 19.20 -5.42
CA ARG A 540 15.54 18.01 -5.56
C ARG A 540 14.45 18.24 -6.58
N GLN A 541 13.67 19.31 -6.43
CA GLN A 541 12.59 19.61 -7.35
C GLN A 541 13.09 19.83 -8.79
N ILE A 542 14.15 20.63 -8.98
CA ILE A 542 14.73 20.89 -10.30
C ILE A 542 15.18 19.60 -10.98
N ILE A 543 15.87 18.72 -10.24
CA ILE A 543 16.38 17.47 -10.80
C ILE A 543 15.23 16.48 -11.04
N ALA A 544 14.28 16.38 -10.11
CA ALA A 544 13.11 15.52 -10.24
C ALA A 544 12.29 15.87 -11.48
N ASP A 545 11.98 17.16 -11.67
CA ASP A 545 11.30 17.68 -12.85
C ASP A 545 12.09 17.34 -14.13
N ALA A 546 13.41 17.55 -14.13
CA ALA A 546 14.26 17.35 -15.30
C ALA A 546 14.37 15.89 -15.75
N VAL A 547 14.31 14.94 -14.81
CA VAL A 547 14.46 13.50 -15.12
C VAL A 547 13.13 12.74 -15.16
N GLY A 548 12.01 13.41 -14.87
CA GLY A 548 10.69 12.81 -14.76
C GLY A 548 10.59 11.87 -13.56
N ALA A 549 11.11 12.29 -12.39
CA ALA A 549 11.06 11.49 -11.18
C ALA A 549 9.72 11.55 -10.45
N ASP A 550 8.95 12.61 -10.64
CA ASP A 550 7.67 12.79 -9.96
C ASP A 550 6.64 11.75 -10.41
N GLY A 551 5.92 11.20 -9.44
CA GLY A 551 5.02 10.06 -9.64
C GLY A 551 5.73 8.71 -9.80
N ILE A 552 7.06 8.66 -9.98
CA ILE A 552 7.84 7.41 -10.07
C ILE A 552 8.61 7.14 -8.78
N LEU A 553 9.46 8.08 -8.37
CA LEU A 553 10.29 7.96 -7.18
C LEU A 553 9.64 8.72 -6.02
N SER A 554 9.53 8.07 -4.86
CA SER A 554 9.08 8.76 -3.64
C SER A 554 10.06 9.86 -3.24
N HIS A 555 9.58 10.84 -2.46
CA HIS A 555 10.44 11.89 -1.92
C HIS A 555 11.70 11.30 -1.23
N GLN A 556 11.51 10.26 -0.41
CA GLN A 556 12.62 9.60 0.29
C GLN A 556 13.61 8.94 -0.67
N GLN A 557 13.13 8.28 -1.74
CA GLN A 557 13.99 7.70 -2.77
C GLN A 557 14.80 8.76 -3.51
N GLN A 558 14.15 9.87 -3.90
CA GLN A 558 14.81 11.02 -4.52
C GLN A 558 15.93 11.58 -3.63
N VAL A 559 15.65 11.77 -2.33
CA VAL A 559 16.65 12.25 -1.36
C VAL A 559 17.83 11.29 -1.21
N ARG A 560 17.58 9.98 -1.11
CA ARG A 560 18.63 8.95 -1.04
C ARG A 560 19.52 8.98 -2.26
N ILE A 561 18.93 9.05 -3.47
CA ILE A 561 19.68 9.10 -4.73
C ILE A 561 20.56 10.36 -4.78
N MET A 562 20.02 11.53 -4.49
CA MET A 562 20.79 12.78 -4.53
C MET A 562 21.92 12.82 -3.51
N THR A 563 21.65 12.34 -2.29
CA THR A 563 22.65 12.28 -1.22
C THR A 563 23.79 11.35 -1.63
N TYR A 564 23.44 10.14 -2.09
CA TYR A 564 24.40 9.17 -2.61
C TYR A 564 25.22 9.73 -3.78
N ALA A 565 24.56 10.44 -4.70
CA ALA A 565 25.21 11.03 -5.87
C ALA A 565 26.14 12.20 -5.51
N ALA A 566 25.91 12.89 -4.40
CA ALA A 566 26.69 14.04 -3.97
C ALA A 566 27.84 13.70 -3.00
N ASP A 567 28.04 12.43 -2.66
CA ASP A 567 29.03 11.95 -1.69
C ASP A 567 30.26 11.31 -2.37
N TRP A 568 31.46 11.75 -1.98
CA TRP A 568 32.72 11.17 -2.44
C TRP A 568 32.98 9.77 -1.89
N ASN A 569 32.48 9.43 -0.69
CA ASN A 569 32.63 8.08 -0.17
C ASN A 569 31.83 7.07 -0.99
N ALA A 570 30.67 7.48 -1.52
CA ALA A 570 29.90 6.69 -2.48
C ALA A 570 30.69 6.48 -3.79
N VAL A 571 31.41 7.49 -4.29
CA VAL A 571 32.29 7.34 -5.46
C VAL A 571 33.43 6.36 -5.17
N SER A 572 34.10 6.50 -4.02
CA SER A 572 35.17 5.59 -3.61
C SER A 572 34.66 4.15 -3.51
N TYR A 573 33.45 3.97 -2.99
CA TYR A 573 32.78 2.67 -2.92
C TYR A 573 32.46 2.10 -4.32
N GLU A 574 31.96 2.92 -5.24
CA GLU A 574 31.70 2.50 -6.63
C GLU A 574 32.98 2.02 -7.34
N LEU A 575 34.12 2.65 -7.04
CA LEU A 575 35.41 2.25 -7.60
C LEU A 575 35.83 0.85 -7.14
N THR A 576 35.43 0.39 -5.94
CA THR A 576 35.76 -0.96 -5.46
C THR A 576 34.98 -2.04 -6.20
N ILE A 577 33.80 -1.71 -6.73
CA ILE A 577 32.93 -2.66 -7.45
C ILE A 577 33.01 -2.54 -8.98
N LYS A 578 33.86 -1.65 -9.51
CA LYS A 578 34.01 -1.40 -10.96
C LYS A 578 34.42 -2.65 -11.77
N GLY A 579 34.98 -3.66 -11.11
CA GLY A 579 35.33 -4.95 -11.73
C GLY A 579 34.16 -5.92 -11.93
N ALA A 580 32.99 -5.64 -11.35
CA ALA A 580 31.79 -6.49 -11.50
C ALA A 580 31.07 -6.26 -12.84
N GLU A 581 30.19 -7.19 -13.24
CA GLU A 581 29.36 -7.00 -14.44
C GLU A 581 28.37 -5.82 -14.26
N ASP A 582 28.01 -5.12 -15.34
CA ASP A 582 27.19 -3.89 -15.29
C ASP A 582 25.89 -4.06 -14.49
N HIS A 583 25.16 -5.16 -14.69
CA HIS A 583 23.90 -5.42 -14.00
C HIS A 583 24.09 -5.64 -12.48
N GLN A 584 25.26 -6.13 -12.04
CA GLN A 584 25.58 -6.27 -10.62
C GLN A 584 25.92 -4.92 -9.99
N GLN A 585 26.65 -4.06 -10.73
CA GLN A 585 26.92 -2.68 -10.29
C GLN A 585 25.61 -1.87 -10.18
N ILE A 586 24.73 -1.98 -11.18
CA ILE A 586 23.40 -1.34 -11.19
C ILE A 586 22.56 -1.86 -10.03
N TRP A 587 22.49 -3.19 -9.83
CA TRP A 587 21.78 -3.77 -8.69
C TRP A 587 22.29 -3.19 -7.37
N LYS A 588 23.62 -3.10 -7.20
CA LYS A 588 24.21 -2.61 -5.96
C LYS A 588 23.87 -1.15 -5.69
N PHE A 589 23.87 -0.31 -6.72
CA PHE A 589 23.38 1.06 -6.62
C PHE A 589 21.90 1.09 -6.19
N LEU A 590 21.01 0.42 -6.94
CA LEU A 590 19.57 0.42 -6.68
C LEU A 590 19.23 -0.10 -5.27
N GLU A 591 19.93 -1.13 -4.81
CA GLU A 591 19.81 -1.68 -3.45
C GLU A 591 20.23 -0.64 -2.39
N THR A 592 21.33 0.07 -2.62
CA THR A 592 21.88 1.08 -1.70
C THR A 592 20.92 2.27 -1.53
N VAL A 593 20.31 2.73 -2.63
CA VAL A 593 19.35 3.85 -2.60
C VAL A 593 17.89 3.41 -2.41
N LYS A 594 17.64 2.11 -2.19
CA LYS A 594 16.31 1.51 -2.00
C LYS A 594 15.33 1.84 -3.14
N CYS A 595 15.81 1.66 -4.38
CA CYS A 595 15.05 1.87 -5.62
C CYS A 595 14.88 0.56 -6.44
N ILE A 596 14.94 -0.60 -5.79
CA ILE A 596 14.62 -1.89 -6.41
C ILE A 596 13.10 -2.02 -6.62
N THR A 597 12.30 -1.60 -5.64
CA THR A 597 10.83 -1.57 -5.69
C THR A 597 10.30 -0.24 -5.15
N TYR A 598 9.01 0.02 -5.36
CA TYR A 598 8.35 1.23 -4.89
C TYR A 598 8.22 1.23 -3.36
N SER A 599 8.46 2.38 -2.75
CA SER A 599 8.25 2.57 -1.31
C SER A 599 6.76 2.68 -0.99
N SER A 600 6.33 2.15 0.16
CA SER A 600 4.98 2.45 0.68
C SER A 600 4.92 3.87 1.22
N LEU A 601 3.72 4.47 1.27
CA LEU A 601 3.48 5.82 1.80
C LEU A 601 3.57 5.91 3.35
N THR A 602 3.85 4.81 4.03
CA THR A 602 3.91 4.72 5.51
C THR A 602 5.05 5.50 6.15
#